data_AF-A0A6P0TE60-F1
#
_entry.id   AF-A0A6P0TE60-F1
#
_cell.length_a   1.000
_cell.length_b   1.000
_cell.length_c   1.000
_cell.angle_alpha   90.00
_cell.angle_beta   90.00
_cell.angle_gamma   90.00
#
_symmetry.space_group_name_H-M   'P 1'
#
loop_
_entity.id
_entity.type
_entity.pdbx_description
1 polymer ?
#
loop_
_entity_poly.entity_id
_entity_poly.type
_entity_poly.pdbx_seq_one_letter_code
_entity_poly.pdbx_strand_id
1 'polypeptide(L)' 'MTTNYDAMTNAELRAYILQHRDDLDAMEVFFARRSPDAEATWFAPPKTEAEWQQQIEILRTILGPVNPGEA' A
#
# COMPACT_ATOMS: atom_id res chain seq x y z
N MET A 1 12.57 25.53 -10.09
CA MET A 1 11.71 24.65 -10.91
C MET A 1 10.98 23.75 -9.94
N THR A 2 9.65 23.74 -9.96
CA THR A 2 8.86 22.86 -9.10
C THR A 2 8.68 21.55 -9.82
N THR A 3 9.16 20.46 -9.25
CA THR A 3 8.97 19.10 -9.80
C THR A 3 7.49 18.74 -9.70
N ASN A 4 6.88 18.28 -10.79
CA ASN A 4 5.49 17.81 -10.77
C ASN A 4 5.47 16.30 -10.45
N TYR A 5 5.31 15.98 -9.16
CA TYR A 5 5.27 14.59 -8.70
C TYR A 5 4.00 13.86 -9.16
N ASP A 6 2.87 14.55 -9.33
CA ASP A 6 1.59 13.95 -9.76
C ASP A 6 1.63 13.36 -11.16
N ALA A 7 2.48 13.91 -12.03
CA ALA A 7 2.71 13.40 -13.37
C ALA A 7 3.57 12.13 -13.41
N MET A 8 4.28 11.78 -12.32
CA MET A 8 5.13 10.59 -12.26
C MET A 8 4.33 9.34 -11.91
N THR A 9 4.66 8.21 -12.54
CA THR A 9 4.21 6.89 -12.07
C THR A 9 4.80 6.56 -10.69
N ASN A 10 4.25 5.56 -10.00
CA ASN A 10 4.80 5.12 -8.71
C ASN A 10 6.25 4.62 -8.81
N ALA A 11 6.63 4.02 -9.95
CA ALA A 11 8.00 3.55 -10.17
C ALA A 11 8.98 4.73 -10.35
N GLU A 12 8.60 5.73 -11.14
CA GLU A 12 9.41 6.94 -11.38
C GLU A 12 9.56 7.77 -10.10
N LEU A 13 8.46 7.98 -9.37
CA LEU A 13 8.48 8.71 -8.10
C LEU A 13 9.34 7.98 -7.06
N ARG A 14 9.27 6.65 -7.00
CA ARG A 14 10.16 5.85 -6.14
C ARG A 14 11.63 6.05 -6.55
N ALA A 15 11.97 5.95 -7.83
CA ALA A 15 13.33 6.13 -8.32
C ALA A 15 13.86 7.54 -8.00
N TYR A 16 13.02 8.57 -8.14
CA TYR A 16 13.33 9.94 -7.78
C TYR A 16 13.67 10.09 -6.29
N ILE A 17 12.81 9.59 -5.40
CA ILE A 17 13.03 9.60 -3.93
C ILE A 17 14.30 8.82 -3.55
N LEU A 18 14.65 7.76 -4.30
CA LEU A 18 15.91 7.02 -4.12
C LEU A 18 17.14 7.91 -4.31
N GLN A 19 17.06 8.92 -5.17
CA GLN A 19 18.14 9.87 -5.46
C GLN A 19 18.03 11.16 -4.63
N HIS A 20 16.85 11.50 -4.12
CA HIS A 20 16.53 12.76 -3.45
C HIS A 20 15.90 12.48 -2.08
N ARG A 21 16.69 11.92 -1.17
CA ARG A 21 16.23 11.42 0.14
C ARG A 21 15.66 12.49 1.07
N ASP A 22 16.08 13.73 0.88
CA ASP A 22 15.74 14.85 1.74
C ASP A 22 14.51 15.63 1.22
N ASP A 23 14.00 15.26 0.04
CA ASP A 23 12.81 15.85 -0.56
C ASP A 23 11.55 15.25 0.08
N LEU A 24 11.13 15.87 1.19
CA LEU A 24 9.96 15.45 1.95
C LEU A 24 8.67 15.57 1.13
N ASP A 25 8.58 16.53 0.20
CA ASP A 25 7.39 16.73 -0.64
C ASP A 25 7.21 15.52 -1.58
N ALA A 26 8.30 15.04 -2.19
CA ALA A 26 8.27 13.83 -3.00
C ALA A 26 7.85 12.59 -2.18
N MET A 27 8.36 12.48 -0.93
CA MET A 27 7.98 11.39 -0.03
C MET A 27 6.50 11.47 0.38
N GLU A 28 6.00 12.66 0.69
CA GLU A 28 4.60 12.88 1.06
C GLU A 28 3.65 12.47 -0.07
N VAL A 29 3.92 12.89 -1.31
CA VAL A 29 3.12 12.46 -2.48
C VAL A 29 3.15 10.94 -2.64
N PHE A 30 4.32 10.31 -2.47
CA PHE A 30 4.43 8.87 -2.58
C PHE A 30 3.66 8.10 -1.50
N PHE A 31 3.64 8.63 -0.26
CA PHE A 31 2.84 8.05 0.83
C PHE A 31 1.34 8.32 0.67
N ALA A 32 0.95 9.50 0.18
CA ALA A 32 -0.44 9.84 -0.08
C ALA A 32 -1.07 8.87 -1.09
N ARG A 33 -0.30 8.38 -2.07
CA ARG A 33 -0.74 7.35 -3.02
C ARG A 33 -0.87 5.95 -2.44
N ARG A 34 -0.21 5.68 -1.31
CA ARG A 34 -0.37 4.43 -0.55
C ARG A 34 -1.50 4.51 0.47
N SER A 35 -2.16 5.66 0.57
CA SER A 35 -3.34 5.78 1.40
C SER A 35 -4.40 4.83 0.84
N PRO A 36 -5.10 4.08 1.71
CA PRO A 36 -6.16 3.19 1.26
C PRO A 36 -7.15 3.99 0.43
N ASP A 37 -7.35 3.59 -0.82
CA ASP A 37 -8.32 4.24 -1.70
C ASP A 37 -9.75 3.94 -1.23
N ALA A 38 -10.74 4.49 -1.94
CA ALA A 38 -12.15 4.27 -1.61
C ALA A 38 -12.57 2.78 -1.69
N GLU A 39 -11.76 1.91 -2.31
CA GLU A 39 -12.02 0.48 -2.47
C GLU A 39 -11.34 -0.37 -1.36
N ALA A 40 -10.59 0.26 -0.45
CA ALA A 40 -9.91 -0.43 0.63
C ALA A 40 -10.88 -1.16 1.57
N THR A 41 -10.62 -2.45 1.79
CA THR A 41 -11.36 -3.26 2.75
C THR A 41 -10.75 -3.10 4.14
N TRP A 42 -11.53 -2.56 5.08
CA TRP A 42 -11.11 -2.38 6.48
C TRP A 42 -11.62 -3.54 7.35
N PHE A 43 -10.71 -4.15 8.11
CA PHE A 43 -11.04 -5.21 9.06
C PHE A 43 -11.00 -4.67 10.49
N ALA A 44 -12.13 -4.78 11.20
CA ALA A 44 -12.14 -4.51 12.63
C ALA A 44 -11.40 -5.64 13.39
N PRO A 45 -10.77 -5.35 14.56
CA PRO A 45 -10.17 -6.40 15.37
C PRO A 45 -11.22 -7.48 15.72
N PRO A 46 -10.98 -8.77 15.39
CA PRO A 46 -11.91 -9.82 15.73
C PRO A 46 -11.97 -10.01 17.25
N LYS A 47 -13.17 -10.21 17.78
CA LYS A 47 -13.42 -10.45 19.22
C LYS A 47 -13.62 -11.93 19.52
N THR A 48 -13.84 -12.74 18.49
CA THR A 48 -14.01 -14.19 18.59
C THR A 48 -13.19 -14.93 17.55
N GLU A 49 -12.93 -16.21 17.80
CA GLU A 49 -12.22 -17.08 16.85
C GLU A 49 -12.98 -17.22 15.53
N ALA A 50 -14.31 -17.28 15.56
CA ALA A 50 -15.12 -17.38 14.35
C ALA A 50 -14.98 -16.13 13.46
N GLU A 51 -14.99 -14.93 14.07
CA GLU A 51 -14.75 -13.68 13.36
C GLU A 51 -13.34 -13.65 12.75
N TRP A 52 -12.33 -14.14 13.47
CA TRP A 52 -10.97 -14.25 12.96
C TRP A 52 -10.89 -15.15 11.72
N GLN A 53 -11.50 -16.34 11.77
CA GLN A 53 -11.52 -17.28 10.64
C GLN A 53 -12.23 -16.69 9.41
N GLN A 54 -13.33 -15.97 9.63
CA GLN A 54 -14.03 -15.27 8.54
C GLN A 54 -13.14 -14.20 7.89
N GLN A 55 -12.42 -13.41 8.68
CA GLN A 55 -11.51 -12.39 8.14
C GLN A 55 -10.35 -13.00 7.35
N ILE A 56 -9.77 -14.10 7.84
CA ILE A 56 -8.73 -14.84 7.12
C ILE A 56 -9.22 -15.28 5.74
N GLU A 57 -10.46 -15.78 5.65
CA GLU A 57 -10.99 -16.29 4.38
C GLU A 57 -11.19 -15.16 3.35
N ILE A 58 -11.69 -14.00 3.81
CA ILE A 58 -11.77 -12.80 2.98
C ILE A 58 -10.38 -12.37 2.52
N LEU A 59 -9.40 -12.33 3.43
CA LEU A 59 -8.02 -11.97 3.08
C LEU A 59 -7.40 -12.92 2.05
N ARG A 60 -7.60 -14.23 2.18
CA ARG A 60 -7.14 -15.22 1.19
C ARG A 60 -7.76 -14.98 -0.19
N THR A 61 -9.03 -14.59 -0.22
CA THR A 61 -9.74 -14.26 -1.47
C THR A 61 -9.14 -13.02 -2.13
N ILE A 62 -8.82 -11.99 -1.33
CA ILE A 62 -8.22 -10.73 -1.82
C ILE A 62 -6.78 -10.94 -2.31
N LEU A 63 -5.97 -11.65 -1.52
CA LEU A 63 -4.54 -11.82 -1.80
C LEU A 63 -4.25 -12.90 -2.86
N GLY A 64 -5.21 -13.77 -3.13
CA GLY A 64 -5.03 -14.91 -4.02
C GLY A 64 -4.10 -15.98 -3.41
N PRO A 65 -3.63 -16.95 -4.22
CA PRO A 65 -2.77 -18.02 -3.74
C PRO A 65 -1.43 -17.48 -3.25
N VAL A 66 -1.10 -17.72 -1.98
CA VAL A 66 0.20 -17.38 -1.39
C VAL A 66 1.25 -18.32 -1.99
N ASN A 67 2.19 -17.76 -2.75
CA ASN A 67 3.33 -18.53 -3.26
C ASN A 67 4.38 -18.68 -2.15
N PRO A 68 4.66 -19.89 -1.65
CA PRO A 68 5.48 -20.09 -0.46
C PRO A 68 7.01 -19.90 -0.70
N GLY A 69 7.41 -19.28 -1.82
CA GLY A 69 8.80 -19.19 -2.27
C GLY A 69 9.47 -17.81 -2.12
N GLU A 70 8.79 -16.80 -1.60
CA GLU A 70 9.31 -15.42 -1.47
C GLU A 70 9.30 -14.91 -0.02
N ALA A 71 9.91 -15.68 0.90
CA ALA A 71 10.12 -15.27 2.29
C ALA A 71 11.61 -15.08 2.61
#